data_AF-V4XUL9-F1
#
_entry.id   AF-V4XUL9-F1
#
_cell.length_a   1.000
_cell.length_b   1.000
_cell.length_c   1.000
_cell.angle_alpha   90.00
_cell.angle_beta   90.00
_cell.angle_gamma   90.00
#
_symmetry.space_group_name_H-M   'P 1'
#
loop_
_entity.id
_entity.type
_entity.pdbx_description
1 polymer ?
#
loop_
_entity_poly.entity_id
_entity_poly.type
_entity_poly.pdbx_seq_one_letter_code
_entity_poly.pdbx_strand_id
1 'polypeptide(L)'
;MEVRRTAPVTLDVPNQRCEDFHESAQQFLHCANRAAEFCWDDTDYTECVTANSTARGALYDELRAEPDLTANLVQEGIRRAVQAVKATASGLDPEGEADNT
;
A
#
# COMPACT_ATOMS: atom_id res chain seq x y z
N MET A 1 -17.38 -30.00 7.13
CA MET A 1 -17.52 -28.56 6.80
C MET A 1 -16.99 -27.77 7.99
N GLU A 2 -15.74 -27.32 7.91
CA GLU A 2 -15.10 -26.61 9.02
C GLU A 2 -15.48 -25.12 8.95
N VAL A 3 -16.13 -24.61 9.99
CA VAL A 3 -16.58 -23.22 10.06
C VAL A 3 -15.48 -22.39 10.71
N ARG A 4 -14.73 -21.63 9.92
CA ARG A 4 -13.84 -20.59 10.46
C ARG A 4 -14.69 -19.40 10.88
N ARG A 5 -14.74 -19.10 12.18
CA ARG A 5 -15.34 -17.88 12.73
C ARG A 5 -14.25 -16.94 13.21
N THR A 6 -14.21 -15.75 12.65
CA THR A 6 -13.38 -14.64 13.15
C THR A 6 -14.15 -13.96 14.28
N ALA A 7 -13.56 -13.93 15.48
CA ALA A 7 -14.10 -13.16 16.60
C ALA A 7 -13.31 -11.85 16.74
N PRO A 8 -13.96 -10.69 16.85
CA PRO A 8 -13.27 -9.45 17.16
C PRO A 8 -12.73 -9.52 18.60
N VAL A 9 -11.42 -9.32 18.75
CA VAL A 9 -10.76 -9.23 20.05
C VAL A 9 -10.42 -7.77 20.29
N THR A 10 -11.06 -7.15 21.28
CA THR A 10 -10.72 -5.79 21.69
C THR A 10 -9.36 -5.83 22.37
N LEU A 11 -8.36 -5.21 21.77
CA LEU A 11 -7.05 -5.00 22.40
C LEU A 11 -7.18 -3.83 23.39
N ASP A 12 -7.04 -4.10 24.69
CA ASP A 12 -6.87 -3.05 25.70
C ASP A 12 -5.43 -2.56 25.62
N VAL A 13 -5.21 -1.43 24.92
CA VAL A 13 -3.89 -0.84 24.75
C VAL A 13 -3.69 0.22 25.82
N PRO A 14 -2.70 0.08 26.72
CA PRO A 14 -2.39 1.13 27.68
C PRO A 14 -1.92 2.38 26.92
N ASN A 15 -2.39 3.57 27.34
CA ASN A 15 -2.12 4.84 26.65
C ASN A 15 -0.63 5.11 26.34
N GLN A 16 0.28 4.59 27.17
CA GLN A 16 1.74 4.72 27.00
C GLN A 16 2.30 3.96 25.78
N ARG A 17 1.56 2.97 25.26
CA ARG A 17 1.97 2.14 24.11
C ARG A 17 1.15 2.41 22.86
N CYS A 18 0.22 3.37 22.92
CA CYS A 18 -0.52 3.80 21.72
C CYS A 18 0.44 4.41 20.67
N GLU A 19 1.52 5.06 21.12
CA GLU A 19 2.54 5.64 20.24
C GLU A 19 3.30 4.57 19.43
N ASP A 20 3.58 3.40 20.01
CA ASP A 20 4.20 2.25 19.30
C ASP A 20 3.39 1.86 18.05
N PHE A 21 2.06 1.92 18.13
CA PHE A 21 1.18 1.64 16.98
C PHE A 21 1.21 2.77 15.94
N HIS A 22 1.34 4.02 16.38
CA HIS A 22 1.46 5.16 15.48
C HIS A 22 2.76 5.14 14.67
N GLU A 23 3.86 4.65 15.25
CA GLU A 23 5.13 4.51 14.52
C GLU A 23 4.98 3.60 13.30
N SER A 24 4.35 2.43 13.46
CA SER A 24 4.07 1.53 12.35
C SER A 24 3.14 2.13 11.29
N ALA A 25 2.19 2.97 11.72
CA ALA A 25 1.31 3.69 10.81
C ALA A 25 2.07 4.77 10.01
N GLN A 26 3.00 5.48 10.64
CA GLN A 26 3.86 6.46 9.95
C GLN A 26 4.78 5.79 8.93
N GLN A 27 5.41 4.66 9.29
CA GLN A 27 6.24 3.87 8.37
C GLN A 27 5.42 3.37 7.17
N PHE A 28 4.20 2.89 7.42
CA PHE A 28 3.27 2.50 6.35
C PHE A 28 2.94 3.67 5.43
N LEU A 29 2.57 4.82 5.99
CA LEU A 29 2.23 6.01 5.21
C LEU A 29 3.41 6.53 4.39
N HIS A 30 4.62 6.53 4.96
CA HIS A 30 5.84 6.88 4.25
C HIS A 30 6.05 5.99 3.02
N CYS A 31 5.98 4.67 3.20
CA CYS A 31 6.11 3.72 2.10
C CYS A 31 5.01 3.90 1.03
N ALA A 32 3.76 4.06 1.46
CA ALA A 32 2.63 4.24 0.55
C ALA A 32 2.73 5.55 -0.25
N ASN A 33 3.16 6.64 0.37
CA ASN A 33 3.32 7.93 -0.29
C ASN A 33 4.46 7.90 -1.30
N ARG A 34 5.62 7.35 -0.91
CA ARG A 34 6.78 7.18 -1.81
C ARG A 34 6.42 6.32 -3.02
N ALA A 35 5.66 5.25 -2.82
CA ALA A 35 5.18 4.42 -3.91
C ALA A 35 4.14 5.14 -4.77
N ALA A 36 3.28 5.98 -4.19
CA ALA A 36 2.31 6.76 -4.95
C ALA A 36 2.99 7.81 -5.84
N GLU A 37 4.02 8.48 -5.34
CA GLU A 37 4.85 9.41 -6.13
C GLU A 37 5.49 8.72 -7.34
N PHE A 38 5.96 7.49 -7.18
CA PHE A 38 6.51 6.71 -8.30
C PHE A 38 5.42 6.26 -9.29
N CYS A 39 4.24 5.89 -8.78
CA CYS A 39 3.17 5.36 -9.63
C CYS A 39 2.39 6.44 -10.38
N TRP A 40 2.43 7.68 -9.89
CA TRP A 40 1.71 8.80 -10.47
C TRP A 40 2.58 9.53 -11.50
N ASP A 41 1.99 9.85 -12.65
CA ASP A 41 2.58 10.76 -13.64
C ASP A 41 1.74 12.05 -13.70
N ASP A 42 2.39 13.20 -13.57
CA ASP A 42 1.73 14.52 -13.60
C ASP A 42 1.31 14.97 -15.01
N THR A 43 1.78 14.29 -16.06
CA THR A 43 1.58 14.66 -17.46
C THR A 43 0.48 13.84 -18.13
N ASP A 44 0.46 12.53 -17.91
CA ASP A 44 -0.52 11.63 -18.53
C ASP A 44 -0.95 10.49 -17.59
N TYR A 45 -2.27 10.38 -17.37
CA TYR A 45 -2.85 9.36 -16.50
C TYR A 45 -2.73 7.94 -17.08
N THR A 46 -2.51 7.80 -18.39
CA THR A 46 -2.29 6.51 -19.05
C THR A 46 -0.87 5.98 -18.83
N GLU A 47 0.08 6.85 -18.51
CA GLU A 47 1.46 6.51 -18.18
C GLU A 47 1.66 6.18 -16.69
N CYS A 48 0.61 6.33 -15.87
CA CYS A 48 0.62 5.92 -14.47
C CYS A 48 0.90 4.41 -14.32
N VAL A 49 1.78 4.07 -13.37
CA VAL A 49 2.07 2.67 -13.03
C VAL A 49 0.92 2.08 -12.21
N THR A 50 -0.01 1.41 -12.89
CA THR A 50 -1.18 0.76 -12.27
C THR A 50 -1.01 -0.74 -12.04
N ALA A 51 0.10 -1.34 -12.51
CA ALA A 51 0.44 -2.73 -12.29
C ALA A 51 1.28 -2.91 -11.01
N ASN A 52 0.81 -3.77 -10.09
CA ASN A 52 1.49 -3.99 -8.81
C ASN A 52 2.87 -4.64 -8.98
N SER A 53 3.00 -5.59 -9.89
CA SER A 53 4.26 -6.28 -10.19
C SER A 53 5.34 -5.31 -10.66
N THR A 54 4.99 -4.36 -11.53
CA THR A 54 5.90 -3.31 -12.03
C THR A 54 6.35 -2.39 -10.90
N ALA A 55 5.41 -1.82 -10.13
CA ALA A 55 5.75 -0.94 -9.02
C ALA A 55 6.61 -1.65 -7.96
N ARG A 56 6.28 -2.91 -7.67
CA ARG A 56 7.04 -3.72 -6.70
C ARG A 56 8.44 -4.06 -7.20
N GLY A 57 8.59 -4.43 -8.48
CA GLY A 57 9.89 -4.70 -9.07
C GLY A 57 10.82 -3.49 -9.05
N ALA A 58 10.25 -2.28 -9.18
CA ALA A 58 11.01 -1.04 -9.14
C ALA A 58 11.37 -0.59 -7.71
N LEU A 59 10.45 -0.72 -6.75
CA LEU A 59 10.56 -0.06 -5.45
C LEU A 59 10.91 -0.99 -4.28
N TYR A 60 10.69 -2.30 -4.41
CA TYR A 60 10.80 -3.21 -3.27
C TYR A 60 12.21 -3.22 -2.67
N ASP A 61 13.25 -3.30 -3.49
CA ASP A 61 14.64 -3.38 -3.00
C ASP A 61 15.09 -2.06 -2.36
N GLU A 62 14.67 -0.90 -2.89
CA GLU A 62 14.93 0.43 -2.32
C GLU A 62 14.27 0.57 -0.94
N LEU A 63 12.94 0.37 -0.88
CA LEU A 63 12.16 0.51 0.35
C LEU A 63 12.54 -0.53 1.40
N ARG A 64 13.01 -1.72 0.98
CA ARG A 64 13.45 -2.78 1.90
C ARG A 64 14.81 -2.48 2.51
N ALA A 65 15.64 -1.67 1.86
CA ALA A 65 16.93 -1.25 2.37
C ALA A 65 16.82 -0.18 3.47
N GLU A 66 15.67 0.50 3.56
CA GLU A 66 15.42 1.47 4.62
C GLU A 66 15.35 0.81 6.01
N PRO A 67 15.95 1.43 7.03
CA PRO A 67 15.81 0.96 8.40
C PRO A 67 14.33 1.03 8.82
N ASP A 68 13.93 0.11 9.69
CA ASP A 68 12.60 0.07 10.32
C ASP A 68 11.42 -0.29 9.39
N LEU A 69 11.66 -0.52 8.10
CA LEU A 69 10.66 -1.02 7.16
C LEU A 69 10.66 -2.55 7.07
N THR A 70 9.64 -3.18 7.66
CA THR A 70 9.44 -4.62 7.51
C THR A 70 8.95 -4.97 6.10
N ALA A 71 9.32 -6.17 5.61
CA ALA A 71 8.93 -6.61 4.28
C ALA A 71 7.42 -6.56 4.05
N ASN A 72 6.60 -6.90 5.05
CA ASN A 72 5.15 -6.84 4.93
C ASN A 72 4.64 -5.40 4.74
N LEU A 73 5.19 -4.44 5.49
CA LEU A 73 4.82 -3.02 5.36
C LEU A 73 5.15 -2.47 3.98
N VAL A 74 6.35 -2.79 3.46
CA VAL A 74 6.76 -2.37 2.11
C VAL A 74 5.79 -2.88 1.05
N GLN A 75 5.45 -4.16 1.13
CA GLN A 75 4.60 -4.81 0.13
C GLN A 75 3.16 -4.27 0.15
N GLU A 76 2.58 -4.11 1.32
CA GLU A 76 1.23 -3.54 1.46
C GLU A 76 1.20 -2.04 1.17
N GLY A 77 2.26 -1.30 1.48
CA GLY A 77 2.39 0.11 1.10
C GLY A 77 2.38 0.31 -0.41
N ILE A 78 3.23 -0.43 -1.14
CA ILE A 78 3.25 -0.42 -2.61
C ILE A 78 1.89 -0.83 -3.18
N ARG A 79 1.28 -1.89 -2.64
CA ARG A 79 -0.04 -2.34 -3.09
C ARG A 79 -1.10 -1.27 -2.89
N ARG A 80 -1.13 -0.63 -1.71
CA ARG A 80 -2.09 0.42 -1.39
C ARG A 80 -1.93 1.65 -2.30
N ALA A 81 -0.69 2.01 -2.64
CA ALA A 81 -0.37 3.12 -3.54
C ALA A 81 -0.89 2.86 -4.96
N VAL A 82 -0.55 1.69 -5.54
CA VAL A 82 -0.99 1.30 -6.88
C VAL A 82 -2.51 1.27 -6.98
N GLN A 83 -3.20 0.74 -5.97
CA GLN A 83 -4.67 0.73 -5.95
C GLN A 83 -5.26 2.14 -5.85
N ALA A 84 -4.61 3.06 -5.15
CA ALA A 84 -5.03 4.46 -5.11
C ALA A 84 -4.92 5.12 -6.48
N VAL A 85 -3.77 4.96 -7.13
CA VAL A 85 -3.49 5.52 -8.46
C VAL A 85 -4.43 4.93 -9.49
N LYS A 86 -4.62 3.60 -9.49
CA LYS A 86 -5.58 2.92 -10.37
C LYS A 86 -6.99 3.45 -10.15
N ALA A 87 -7.45 3.59 -8.90
CA ALA A 87 -8.78 4.11 -8.62
C ALA A 87 -8.96 5.56 -9.10
N THR A 88 -7.94 6.41 -8.99
CA THR A 88 -7.98 7.79 -9.51
C THR A 88 -8.01 7.79 -11.04
N ALA A 89 -7.13 7.02 -11.70
CA ALA A 89 -7.06 6.94 -13.15
C ALA A 89 -8.35 6.35 -13.77
N SER A 90 -8.87 5.25 -13.20
CA SER A 90 -10.13 4.63 -13.63
C SER A 90 -11.38 5.42 -13.21
N GLY A 91 -11.28 6.30 -12.22
CA GLY A 91 -12.35 7.24 -11.88
C GLY A 91 -12.53 8.34 -12.92
N LEU A 92 -11.49 8.59 -13.73
CA LEU A 92 -11.50 9.50 -14.87
C LEU A 92 -11.89 8.81 -16.19
N ASP A 93 -11.67 7.49 -16.31
CA ASP A 93 -12.13 6.64 -17.42
C ASP A 93 -12.87 5.39 -16.91
N PRO A 94 -14.22 5.34 -16.97
CA PRO A 94 -15.04 4.28 -16.34
C PRO A 94 -14.98 2.89 -17.02
N GLU A 95 -14.08 2.68 -17.99
CA GLU A 95 -13.96 1.45 -18.77
C GLU A 95 -12.55 0.86 -18.56
N GLY A 96 -12.33 0.16 -17.43
CA GLY A 96 -10.97 -0.24 -17.04
C GLY A 96 -10.89 -1.44 -16.11
N GLU A 97 -11.40 -2.57 -16.61
CA GLU A 97 -11.15 -3.98 -16.27
C GLU A 97 -10.25 -4.31 -15.06
N ALA A 98 -10.74 -5.26 -14.26
CA ALA A 98 -10.01 -5.95 -13.22
C ALA A 98 -8.77 -6.66 -13.80
N ASP A 99 -7.59 -6.35 -13.27
CA ASP A 99 -6.47 -7.27 -13.39
C ASP A 99 -5.96 -7.60 -11.99
N ASN A 100 -6.06 -8.89 -11.69
CA ASN A 100 -5.68 -9.56 -10.48
C ASN A 100 -4.63 -10.58 -10.92
N THR A 101 -3.35 -10.24 -10.76
CA THR A 101 -2.24 -11.19 -10.61
C THR A 101 -1.11 -10.52 -9.85
#